data_AF-A0A1S1PIW3-F1
#
_entry.id   AF-A0A1S1PIW3-F1
#
_cell.length_a   1.000
_cell.length_b   1.000
_cell.length_c   1.000
_cell.angle_alpha   90.00
_cell.angle_beta   90.00
_cell.angle_gamma   90.00
#
_symmetry.space_group_name_H-M   'P 1'
#
loop_
_entity.id
_entity.type
_entity.pdbx_description
1 polymer ?
#
loop_
_entity_poly.entity_id
_entity_poly.type
_entity_poly.pdbx_seq_one_letter_code
_entity_poly.pdbx_strand_id
1 'polypeptide(L)'
;MNPGRMIPLADLEPDAGETDHAARLFARRDTLDAADRTMATYAAIHAEILVDALEEGNALLAAVALRGLIAHIRAGRARRTQLAAETPTGGAR
;
A
#
# COMPACT_ATOMS: atom_id res chain seq x y z
N MET A 1 13.82 -25.15 5.27
CA MET A 1 14.30 -24.04 4.41
C MET A 1 14.04 -24.41 2.97
N ASN A 2 13.27 -23.62 2.23
CA ASN A 2 12.99 -23.89 0.82
C ASN A 2 13.71 -22.82 -0.03
N PRO A 3 14.98 -23.04 -0.40
CA PRO A 3 15.74 -22.06 -1.16
C PRO A 3 15.19 -21.99 -2.59
N GLY A 4 14.78 -20.79 -3.03
CA GLY A 4 14.56 -20.53 -4.45
C GLY A 4 13.13 -20.71 -4.99
N ARG A 5 12.08 -20.55 -4.18
CA ARG A 5 10.73 -20.44 -4.76
C ARG A 5 10.62 -19.13 -5.54
N MET A 6 10.68 -19.22 -6.86
CA MET A 6 10.34 -18.09 -7.74
C MET A 6 8.84 -17.80 -7.61
N ILE A 7 8.52 -16.53 -7.40
CA ILE A 7 7.14 -16.04 -7.40
C ILE A 7 6.97 -15.20 -8.68
N PRO A 8 6.10 -15.61 -9.61
CA PRO A 8 5.77 -14.80 -10.77
C PRO A 8 5.32 -13.40 -10.36
N LEU A 9 5.75 -12.38 -11.10
CA LEU A 9 5.32 -10.99 -10.87
C LEU A 9 3.78 -10.84 -10.91
N ALA A 10 3.10 -11.64 -11.72
CA ALA A 10 1.63 -11.66 -11.78
C ALA A 10 0.99 -12.06 -10.44
N ASP A 11 1.66 -12.90 -9.64
CA ASP A 11 1.18 -13.35 -8.32
C ASP A 11 1.48 -12.32 -7.21
N LEU A 12 2.18 -11.23 -7.55
CA LEU A 12 2.43 -10.08 -6.68
C LEU A 12 1.38 -8.98 -6.84
N GLU A 13 0.39 -9.19 -7.71
CA GLU A 13 -0.78 -8.31 -7.77
C GLU A 13 -1.62 -8.51 -6.49
N PRO A 14 -2.09 -7.42 -5.85
CA PRO A 14 -2.93 -7.55 -4.68
C PRO A 14 -4.24 -8.27 -5.01
N ASP A 15 -4.74 -9.07 -4.09
CA ASP A 15 -6.06 -9.68 -4.24
C ASP A 15 -7.20 -8.69 -3.93
N ALA A 16 -8.44 -9.14 -4.15
CA ALA A 16 -9.63 -8.32 -3.89
C ALA A 16 -9.75 -7.95 -2.40
N GLY A 17 -9.36 -8.83 -1.48
CA GLY A 17 -9.46 -8.59 -0.05
C GLY A 17 -8.48 -7.53 0.44
N GLU A 18 -7.22 -7.61 0.00
CA GLU A 18 -6.17 -6.61 0.28
C GLU A 18 -6.56 -5.24 -0.30
N THR A 19 -7.07 -5.24 -1.54
CA THR A 19 -7.52 -4.03 -2.23
C THR A 19 -8.71 -3.39 -1.50
N ASP A 20 -9.73 -4.17 -1.14
CA ASP A 20 -10.92 -3.70 -0.43
C ASP A 20 -10.59 -3.17 0.96
N HIS A 21 -9.68 -3.83 1.68
CA HIS A 21 -9.22 -3.37 2.99
C HIS A 21 -8.55 -2.00 2.88
N ALA A 22 -7.57 -1.87 1.98
CA ALA A 22 -6.87 -0.61 1.75
C ALA A 22 -7.84 0.50 1.32
N ALA A 23 -8.77 0.21 0.39
CA ALA A 23 -9.77 1.16 -0.07
C ALA A 23 -10.65 1.68 1.09
N ARG A 24 -11.18 0.78 1.94
CA ARG A 24 -11.99 1.18 3.12
C ARG A 24 -11.21 2.05 4.10
N LEU A 25 -9.91 1.80 4.23
CA LEU A 25 -9.05 2.52 5.16
C LEU A 25 -8.78 3.95 4.67
N PHE A 26 -8.44 4.10 3.39
CA PHE A 26 -8.19 5.41 2.77
C PHE A 26 -9.46 6.22 2.52
N ALA A 27 -10.61 5.58 2.27
CA ALA A 27 -11.89 6.27 2.10
C ALA A 27 -12.28 7.15 3.31
N ARG A 28 -11.75 6.86 4.49
CA ARG A 28 -11.98 7.61 5.74
C ARG A 28 -11.02 8.78 5.94
N ARG A 29 -10.17 9.11 4.98
CA ARG A 29 -9.20 10.20 5.08
C ARG A 29 -9.76 11.41 4.36
N ASP A 30 -9.91 12.50 5.11
CA ASP A 30 -10.56 13.73 4.62
C ASP A 30 -9.56 14.82 4.21
N THR A 31 -8.25 14.58 4.44
CA THR A 31 -7.19 15.54 4.09
C THR A 31 -6.02 14.85 3.42
N LEU A 32 -5.29 15.60 2.59
CA LEU A 32 -4.07 15.12 1.92
C LEU A 32 -3.04 14.63 2.94
N ASP A 33 -2.81 15.39 4.01
CA ASP A 33 -1.89 15.03 5.09
C ASP A 33 -2.31 13.75 5.83
N ALA A 34 -3.62 13.53 6.02
CA ALA A 34 -4.11 12.30 6.64
C ALA A 34 -3.92 11.10 5.70
N ALA A 35 -4.15 11.27 4.40
CA ALA A 35 -3.87 10.24 3.40
C ALA A 35 -2.37 9.92 3.34
N ASP A 36 -1.50 10.94 3.37
CA ASP A 36 -0.04 10.75 3.32
C ASP A 36 0.51 10.04 4.54
N ARG A 37 0.10 10.47 5.73
CA ARG A 37 0.52 9.79 6.97
C ARG A 37 0.09 8.34 6.99
N THR A 38 -1.16 8.07 6.60
CA THR A 38 -1.65 6.69 6.48
C THR A 38 -0.83 5.88 5.48
N MET A 39 -0.55 6.43 4.29
CA MET A 39 0.27 5.74 3.29
C MET A 39 1.68 5.45 3.79
N ALA A 40 2.33 6.42 4.45
CA ALA A 40 3.65 6.24 5.03
C ALA A 40 3.66 5.17 6.13
N THR A 41 2.66 5.17 7.02
CA THR A 41 2.54 4.16 8.09
C THR A 41 2.42 2.76 7.52
N TYR A 42 1.49 2.52 6.59
CA TYR A 42 1.31 1.18 6.02
C TYR A 42 2.47 0.77 5.11
N ALA A 43 3.10 1.72 4.41
CA ALA A 43 4.29 1.42 3.64
C ALA A 43 5.46 0.97 4.53
N ALA A 44 5.67 1.63 5.67
CA ALA A 44 6.69 1.26 6.64
C ALA A 44 6.44 -0.14 7.22
N ILE A 45 5.21 -0.41 7.69
CA ILE A 45 4.82 -1.71 8.24
C ILE A 45 5.10 -2.84 7.23
N HIS A 46 4.67 -2.68 5.98
CA HIS A 46 4.88 -3.73 4.98
C HIS A 46 6.35 -3.83 4.53
N ALA A 47 7.11 -2.74 4.56
CA ALA A 47 8.55 -2.77 4.27
C ALA A 47 9.33 -3.52 5.36
N GLU A 48 9.00 -3.30 6.64
CA GLU A 48 9.60 -4.03 7.77
C GLU A 48 9.34 -5.54 7.64
N ILE A 49 8.08 -5.94 7.44
CA ILE A 49 7.72 -7.35 7.24
C ILE A 49 8.43 -7.95 6.02
N LEU A 50 8.58 -7.17 4.95
CA LEU A 50 9.30 -7.61 3.76
C LEU A 50 10.78 -7.86 4.05
N VAL A 51 11.45 -6.97 4.78
CA VAL A 51 12.86 -7.15 5.15
C VAL A 51 13.03 -8.40 6.01
N ASP A 52 12.23 -8.56 7.07
CA ASP A 52 12.28 -9.73 7.95
C ASP A 52 12.04 -11.02 7.15
N ALA A 53 11.04 -11.03 6.25
CA ALA A 53 10.76 -12.18 5.41
C ALA A 53 11.90 -12.54 4.46
N LEU A 54 12.65 -11.54 3.95
CA LEU A 54 13.80 -11.76 3.10
C LEU A 54 14.99 -12.33 3.90
N GLU A 55 15.24 -11.80 5.10
CA GLU A 55 16.30 -12.29 5.99
C GLU A 55 16.05 -13.73 6.44
N GLU A 56 14.78 -14.10 6.68
CA GLU A 56 14.38 -15.47 7.02
C GLU A 56 14.27 -16.41 5.81
N GLY A 57 14.40 -15.90 4.57
CA GLY A 57 14.20 -16.66 3.34
C GLY A 57 12.74 -17.13 3.14
N ASN A 58 11.77 -16.42 3.73
CA ASN A 58 10.35 -16.72 3.64
C ASN A 58 9.70 -15.99 2.45
N ALA A 59 9.88 -16.55 1.25
CA ALA A 59 9.36 -15.98 0.00
C ALA A 59 7.84 -15.75 0.01
N LEU A 60 7.06 -16.59 0.71
CA LEU A 60 5.61 -16.43 0.79
C LEU A 60 5.22 -15.20 1.61
N LEU A 61 5.85 -14.99 2.76
CA LEU A 61 5.62 -13.80 3.58
C LEU A 61 6.08 -12.53 2.85
N ALA A 62 7.22 -12.59 2.15
CA ALA A 62 7.71 -11.49 1.33
C ALA A 62 6.70 -11.09 0.24
N ALA A 63 6.09 -12.06 -0.44
CA ALA A 63 5.05 -11.78 -1.44
C ALA A 63 3.77 -11.18 -0.83
N VAL A 64 3.32 -11.67 0.34
CA VAL A 64 2.18 -11.09 1.07
C VAL A 64 2.49 -9.64 1.46
N ALA A 65 3.68 -9.37 1.99
CA ALA A 65 4.08 -8.02 2.37
C ALA A 65 4.10 -7.08 1.15
N LEU A 66 4.63 -7.55 0.01
CA LEU A 66 4.70 -6.76 -1.21
C LEU A 66 3.30 -6.47 -1.79
N ARG A 67 2.39 -7.45 -1.80
CA ARG A 67 0.99 -7.23 -2.21
C ARG A 67 0.30 -6.21 -1.31
N GLY A 68 0.44 -6.34 0.01
CA GLY A 68 -0.07 -5.38 0.98
C GLY A 68 0.47 -3.97 0.73
N LEU A 69 1.77 -3.83 0.49
CA LEU A 69 2.41 -2.55 0.14
C LEU A 69 1.79 -1.93 -1.12
N ILE A 70 1.66 -2.72 -2.20
CA ILE A 70 1.10 -2.27 -3.48
C ILE A 70 -0.36 -1.82 -3.30
N ALA A 71 -1.18 -2.60 -2.59
CA ALA A 71 -2.59 -2.28 -2.32
C ALA A 71 -2.72 -0.92 -1.63
N HIS A 72 -1.96 -0.69 -0.55
CA HIS A 72 -2.02 0.56 0.22
C HIS A 72 -1.49 1.76 -0.56
N ILE A 73 -0.41 1.61 -1.34
CA ILE A 73 0.09 2.69 -2.21
C ILE A 73 -0.94 3.05 -3.28
N ARG A 74 -1.57 2.07 -3.93
CA ARG A 74 -2.58 2.32 -4.97
C ARG A 74 -3.81 3.01 -4.40
N ALA A 75 -4.35 2.50 -3.29
CA ALA A 75 -5.50 3.11 -2.61
C ALA A 75 -5.18 4.53 -2.11
N GLY A 76 -3.98 4.74 -1.54
CA GLY A 76 -3.52 6.04 -1.09
C GLY A 76 -3.38 7.05 -2.24
N ARG A 77 -2.77 6.64 -3.36
CA ARG A 77 -2.69 7.48 -4.57
C ARG A 77 -4.07 7.85 -5.11
N ALA A 78 -4.98 6.89 -5.20
CA ALA A 78 -6.35 7.15 -5.65
C ALA A 78 -7.06 8.17 -4.76
N ARG A 79 -6.96 8.02 -3.43
CA ARG A 79 -7.59 8.97 -2.50
C ARG A 79 -6.95 10.35 -2.54
N ARG A 80 -5.61 10.43 -2.66
CA ARG A 80 -4.90 11.71 -2.85
C ARG A 80 -5.39 12.45 -4.09
N THR A 81 -5.54 11.74 -5.22
CA THR A 81 -6.05 12.33 -6.47
C THR A 81 -7.46 12.88 -6.29
N GLN A 82 -8.34 12.16 -5.57
CA GLN A 82 -9.70 12.64 -5.26
C GLN A 82 -9.66 13.90 -4.39
N LEU A 83 -8.94 13.88 -3.27
CA LEU A 83 -8.81 15.01 -2.34
C LEU A 83 -8.20 16.25 -3.01
N ALA A 84 -7.22 16.06 -3.91
CA ALA A 84 -6.62 17.15 -4.68
C ALA A 84 -7.62 17.78 -5.67
N ALA A 85 -8.54 16.98 -6.24
CA ALA A 85 -9.62 17.49 -7.08
C ALA A 85 -10.72 18.20 -6.27
N GLU A 86 -10.95 17.77 -5.03
CA GLU A 86 -11.93 18.34 -4.09
C GLU A 86 -11.44 19.65 -3.44
N THR A 87 -10.12 19.87 -3.37
CA THR A 87 -9.52 21.11 -2.84
C THR A 87 -9.32 22.10 -3.99
N PRO A 88 -10.24 23.07 -4.23
CA PRO A 88 -10.01 24.06 -5.27
C PRO A 88 -8.72 24.81 -4.94
N THR A 89 -7.83 24.94 -5.92
CA THR A 89 -6.72 25.90 -5.88
C THR A 89 -7.32 27.30 -5.87
N GLY A 90 -7.79 27.73 -4.70
CA GLY A 90 -8.34 29.06 -4.44
C GLY A 90 -7.20 30.06 -4.46
N GLY A 91 -6.88 30.52 -5.67
CA GLY A 91 -6.03 31.68 -5.89
C GLY A 91 -6.56 32.88 -5.12
N ALA A 92 -5.62 33.59 -4.51
CA ALA A 92 -5.79 34.94 -4.03
C ALA A 92 -6.58 35.78 -5.05
N ARG A 93 -7.63 36.44 -4.57
CA ARG A 93 -8.14 37.69 -5.11
C ARG A 93 -8.10 38.71 -3.99
#